data_AF-A0A8T1D911-F1
#
_entry.id   AF-A0A8T1D911-F1
#
_cell.length_a   1.000
_cell.length_b   1.000
_cell.length_c   1.000
_cell.angle_alpha   90.00
_cell.angle_beta   90.00
_cell.angle_gamma   90.00
#
_symmetry.space_group_name_H-M   'P 1'
#
loop_
_entity.id
_entity.type
_entity.pdbx_description
1 polymer ?
#
loop_
_entity_poly.entity_id
_entity_poly.type
_entity_poly.pdbx_seq_one_letter_code
_entity_poly.pdbx_strand_id
1 'polypeptide(L)' 'MFLTAVARPRCDLATGIQFDGKLGIWPFVEQRAAIRDSERRPAGTIETKSINVTKWFCAAVEEYGRRVELVFQLLNSPD' A
#
# COMPACT_ATOMS: atom_id res chain seq x y z
N MET A 1 4.11 -6.82 1.66
CA MET A 1 4.59 -6.80 0.25
C MET A 1 4.18 -5.48 -0.35
N PHE A 2 5.01 -4.89 -1.21
CA PHE A 2 4.79 -3.55 -1.74
C PHE A 2 4.88 -3.56 -3.27
N LEU A 3 4.00 -2.83 -3.92
CA LEU A 3 4.13 -2.43 -5.32
C LEU A 3 4.82 -1.08 -5.36
N THR A 4 5.92 -0.97 -6.09
CA THR A 4 6.63 0.29 -6.28
C THR A 4 6.61 0.65 -7.76
N ALA A 5 6.22 1.90 -8.07
CA ALA A 5 6.32 2.42 -9.43
C ALA A 5 7.36 3.53 -9.45
N VAL A 6 8.37 3.36 -10.30
CA VAL A 6 9.41 4.35 -10.56
C VAL A 6 9.44 4.59 -12.07
N ALA A 7 9.16 5.81 -12.47
CA ALA A 7 9.38 6.30 -13.82
C ALA A 7 10.84 6.74 -14.00
N ARG A 8 11.28 6.86 -15.26
CA ARG A 8 12.59 7.44 -15.54
C ARG A 8 12.61 8.90 -15.12
N PRO A 9 13.66 9.38 -14.42
CA PRO A 9 13.81 10.79 -14.12
C PRO A 9 13.76 11.62 -15.41
N ARG A 10 13.00 12.70 -15.38
CA ARG A 10 12.88 13.64 -16.51
C ARG A 10 13.14 15.04 -16.00
N CYS A 11 13.97 15.78 -16.72
CA CYS A 11 14.17 17.21 -16.49
C CYS A 11 13.48 17.96 -17.62
N ASP A 12 12.56 18.85 -17.28
CA ASP A 12 12.04 19.79 -18.26
C ASP A 12 13.03 20.97 -18.39
N LEU A 13 13.60 21.12 -19.58
CA LEU A 13 14.58 22.18 -19.89
C LEU A 13 13.93 23.57 -19.92
N ALA A 14 12.60 23.67 -20.10
CA ALA A 14 11.89 24.94 -20.18
C ALA A 14 11.52 25.51 -18.79
N THR A 15 11.14 24.65 -17.84
CA THR A 15 10.73 25.06 -16.49
C THR A 15 11.81 24.79 -15.42
N GLY A 16 12.86 24.02 -15.75
CA GLY A 16 13.91 23.63 -14.80
C GLY A 16 13.43 22.64 -13.74
N ILE A 17 12.19 22.15 -13.83
CA ILE A 17 11.61 21.22 -12.86
C ILE A 17 12.12 19.82 -13.15
N GLN A 18 12.74 19.22 -12.13
CA GLN A 18 13.22 17.84 -12.17
C GLN A 18 12.19 16.91 -11.54
N PHE A 19 11.69 15.97 -12.35
CA PHE A 19 10.89 14.86 -11.85
C PHE A 19 11.82 13.71 -11.45
N ASP A 20 11.86 13.39 -10.16
CA ASP A 20 12.71 12.34 -9.57
C ASP A 20 12.28 10.91 -9.95
N GLY A 21 11.21 10.76 -10.74
CA GLY A 21 10.75 9.45 -11.20
C GLY A 21 9.99 8.64 -10.16
N LYS A 22 9.94 9.07 -8.89
CA LYS A 22 9.18 8.39 -7.84
C LYS A 22 7.68 8.65 -8.04
N LEU A 23 6.92 7.62 -8.42
CA LEU A 23 5.46 7.71 -8.56
C LEU A 23 4.74 7.32 -7.27
N GLY A 24 5.20 6.28 -6.58
CA GLY A 24 4.60 5.85 -5.31
C GLY A 24 5.00 4.45 -4.86
N ILE A 25 4.64 4.15 -3.61
CA ILE A 25 4.79 2.85 -2.96
C ILE A 25 3.41 2.47 -2.41
N TRP A 26 2.92 1.28 -2.77
CA TRP A 26 1.62 0.77 -2.32
C TRP A 26 1.79 -0.55 -1.56
N PRO A 27 1.49 -0.60 -0.26
CA PRO A 27 1.43 -1.85 0.47
C PRO A 27 0.19 -2.67 0.11
N PHE A 28 0.35 -3.99 -0.03
CA PHE A 28 -0.77 -4.93 -0.02
C PHE A 28 -1.09 -5.32 1.42
N VAL A 29 -2.02 -4.60 2.03
CA VAL A 29 -2.44 -4.78 3.43
C VAL A 29 -3.95 -4.85 3.58
N GLU A 30 -4.39 -5.55 4.62
CA GLU A 30 -5.80 -5.65 5.05
C GLU A 30 -5.89 -5.15 6.50
N GLN A 31 -6.92 -4.36 6.79
CA GLN A 31 -7.26 -4.02 8.17
C GLN A 31 -8.13 -5.12 8.76
N ARG A 32 -7.64 -5.80 9.80
CA ARG A 32 -8.39 -6.89 10.47
C ARG A 32 -8.28 -6.75 11.98
N ALA A 33 -9.36 -7.05 12.67
CA ALA A 33 -9.35 -7.14 14.13
C ALA A 33 -8.33 -8.20 14.61
N ALA A 34 -7.58 -7.86 15.65
CA ALA A 34 -6.67 -8.75 16.35
C ALA A 34 -7.47 -9.96 16.89
N ILE A 35 -7.14 -11.16 16.42
CA ILE A 35 -7.78 -12.42 16.84
C ILE A 35 -7.16 -12.93 18.14
N ARG A 36 -5.86 -12.69 18.31
CA ARG A 36 -5.11 -13.11 19.49
C ARG A 36 -4.97 -11.93 20.41
N ASP A 37 -5.18 -12.18 21.69
CA ASP A 37 -4.89 -11.22 22.73
C ASP A 37 -3.38 -11.21 22.97
N SER A 38 -2.80 -10.02 23.00
CA SER A 38 -1.40 -9.81 23.34
C SER A 38 -1.28 -8.52 24.13
N GLU A 39 -0.29 -8.44 25.01
CA GLU A 39 -0.11 -7.30 25.92
C GLU A 39 -0.13 -5.94 25.23
N ARG A 40 0.40 -5.85 23.99
CA ARG A 40 0.42 -4.61 23.20
C ARG A 40 -0.73 -4.46 22.22
N ARG A 41 -1.53 -5.51 22.01
CA ARG A 41 -2.64 -5.54 21.05
C ARG A 41 -3.76 -6.40 21.63
N PRO A 42 -4.66 -5.80 22.41
CA PRO A 42 -5.81 -6.51 22.94
C PRO A 42 -6.69 -7.00 21.79
N ALA A 43 -7.34 -8.16 21.99
CA ALA A 43 -8.21 -8.75 20.99
C ALA A 43 -9.31 -7.75 20.56
N GLY A 44 -9.55 -7.65 19.26
CA GLY A 44 -10.49 -6.68 18.69
C GLY A 44 -9.85 -5.37 18.20
N THR A 45 -8.60 -5.06 18.56
CA THR A 45 -7.88 -3.90 18.00
C THR A 45 -7.73 -4.04 16.49
N ILE A 46 -8.04 -3.01 15.72
CA ILE A 46 -7.83 -3.02 14.26
C ILE A 46 -6.33 -3.00 13.98
N GLU A 47 -5.84 -4.07 13.36
CA GLU A 47 -4.45 -4.23 12.97
C GLU A 47 -4.32 -4.27 11.45
N THR A 48 -3.31 -3.59 10.93
CA THR A 48 -2.92 -3.70 9.52
C THR A 48 -2.04 -4.93 9.33
N LYS A 49 -2.50 -5.90 8.55
CA LYS A 49 -1.76 -7.14 8.25
C LYS A 49 -1.38 -7.20 6.78
N SER A 50 -0.18 -7.74 6.52
CA SER A 50 0.25 -8.02 5.15
C SER A 50 -0.54 -9.19 4.58
N ILE A 51 -0.92 -9.06 3.31
CA ILE A 51 -1.62 -10.12 2.58
C ILE A 51 -0.60 -10.89 1.73
N ASN A 52 -0.79 -12.21 1.64
CA ASN A 52 -0.02 -13.04 0.72
C ASN A 52 -0.70 -13.06 -0.66
N VAL A 53 -0.06 -12.44 -1.65
CA VAL A 53 -0.59 -12.31 -3.02
C VAL A 53 -0.09 -13.51 -3.85
N THR A 54 -0.95 -14.49 -4.03
CA THR A 54 -0.71 -15.67 -4.89
C THR A 54 -1.54 -15.58 -6.17
N LYS A 55 -1.23 -16.37 -7.21
CA LYS A 55 -1.92 -16.27 -8.52
C LYS A 55 -3.44 -16.38 -8.45
N TRP A 56 -3.97 -17.19 -7.52
CA TRP A 56 -5.41 -17.37 -7.31
C TRP A 56 -6.00 -16.27 -6.44
N PHE A 57 -5.18 -15.57 -5.65
CA PHE A 57 -5.62 -14.43 -4.85
C PHE A 57 -6.12 -13.30 -5.73
N CYS A 58 -5.45 -13.02 -6.86
CA CYS A 58 -5.89 -11.99 -7.81
C CYS A 58 -7.28 -12.29 -8.39
N ALA A 59 -7.56 -13.55 -8.75
CA ALA A 59 -8.89 -13.96 -9.22
C ALA A 59 -9.96 -13.85 -8.12
N ALA A 60 -9.60 -14.19 -6.88
CA ALA A 60 -10.51 -14.13 -5.74
C ALA A 60 -10.79 -12.70 -5.25
N VAL A 61 -9.88 -11.73 -5.43
CA VAL A 61 -10.16 -10.33 -5.06
C VAL A 61 -11.28 -9.74 -5.92
N GLU A 62 -11.32 -10.11 -7.20
CA GLU A 62 -12.36 -9.69 -8.14
C GLU A 62 -13.73 -10.32 -7.81
N GLU A 63 -13.73 -11.56 -7.29
CA GLU A 63 -14.94 -12.32 -6.97
C GLU A 63 -15.47 -12.10 -5.53
N TYR A 64 -14.61 -11.84 -4.54
CA TYR A 64 -14.98 -11.82 -3.11
C TYR A 64 -15.09 -10.41 -2.48
N GLY A 65 -14.90 -9.33 -3.23
CA GLY A 65 -15.12 -7.97 -2.71
C GLY A 65 -14.34 -7.64 -1.43
N ARG A 66 -13.17 -8.27 -1.22
CA ARG A 66 -12.31 -7.93 -0.08
C ARG A 66 -11.76 -6.53 -0.31
N ARG A 67 -12.04 -5.61 0.62
CA ARG A 67 -11.45 -4.26 0.63
C ARG A 67 -9.94 -4.36 0.88
N VAL A 68 -9.19 -4.56 -0.20
CA VAL A 68 -7.75 -4.30 -0.19
C VAL A 68 -7.59 -2.81 -0.38
N GLU A 69 -7.26 -2.12 0.72
CA GLU A 69 -7.07 -0.68 0.67
C GLU A 69 -5.68 -0.39 0.10
N LEU A 70 -5.64 0.10 -1.14
CA LEU A 70 -4.46 0.75 -1.68
C LEU A 70 -4.37 2.14 -1.07
N VAL A 71 -3.69 2.22 0.08
CA VAL A 71 -3.46 3.51 0.73
C VAL A 71 -2.50 4.31 -0.15
N PHE A 72 -3.03 5.35 -0.80
CA PHE A 72 -2.25 6.27 -1.60
C PHE A 72 -1.50 7.22 -0.66
N GLN A 73 -0.22 6.96 -0.42
CA GLN A 73 0.62 7.94 0.25
C GLN A 73 1.07 8.96 -0.81
N LEU A 74 0.42 10.13 -0.81
CA LEU A 74 0.91 11.28 -1.56
C LEU A 74 2.34 11.59 -1.07
N LEU A 75 3.26 11.69 -2.04
CA LEU A 75 4.65 12.05 -1.80
C LEU A 75 4.67 13.38 -1.02
N ASN A 76 5.27 13.36 0.19
CA ASN A 76 5.42 14.51 1.11
C ASN A 76 4.15 14.98 1.84
N SER A 77 3.39 14.09 2.49
CA SER A 77 2.48 14.51 3.55
C SER A 77 3.31 14.85 4.81
N PRO A 78 3.37 16.10 5.28
CA PRO A 78 3.89 16.38 6.61
C PRO A 78 2.90 15.81 7.63
N ASP A 79 3.45 15.26 8.71
CA ASP A 79 2.68 14.82 9.88
C ASP A 79 1.80 15.94 10.46
#